data_AF-A0AAW3MSB5-F1
#
_entry.id   AF-A0AAW3MSB5-F1
#
_cell.length_a   1.000
_cell.length_b   1.000
_cell.length_c   1.000
_cell.angle_alpha   90.00
_cell.angle_beta   90.00
_cell.angle_gamma   90.00
#
_symmetry.space_group_name_H-M   'P 1'
#
loop_
_entity.id
_entity.type
_entity.pdbx_description
1 polymer ?
#
loop_
_entity_poly.entity_id
_entity_poly.type
_entity_poly.pdbx_seq_one_letter_code
_entity_poly.pdbx_strand_id
1 'polypeptide(L)' 'MISMNILRAEAFVSQYGSRHQRLNELYHDDEMLQAALQTLFPDFELEKYAHYALGEVIALYKGNPLPLTP' A
#
# COMPACT_ATOMS: atom_id res chain seq x y z
N MET A 1 0.99 -4.75 -18.68
CA MET A 1 0.84 -4.13 -17.35
C MET A 1 -0.48 -4.62 -16.78
N ILE A 2 -0.45 -5.33 -15.65
CA ILE A 2 -1.68 -5.71 -14.95
C ILE A 2 -2.15 -4.46 -14.23
N SER A 3 -3.12 -3.73 -14.79
CA SER A 3 -3.73 -2.59 -14.12
C SER A 3 -4.57 -3.12 -12.96
N MET A 4 -4.07 -2.98 -11.72
CA MET A 4 -4.85 -3.27 -10.53
C MET A 4 -5.84 -2.12 -10.29
N ASN A 5 -7.11 -2.46 -10.03
CA ASN A 5 -8.11 -1.46 -9.63
C ASN A 5 -7.97 -1.15 -8.13
N ILE A 6 -8.22 0.10 -7.74
CA ILE A 6 -8.17 0.59 -6.36
C ILE A 6 -8.91 -0.33 -5.38
N LEU A 7 -10.12 -0.79 -5.70
CA LEU A 7 -10.89 -1.68 -4.80
C LEU A 7 -10.16 -3.00 -4.50
N ARG A 8 -9.45 -3.54 -5.50
CA ARG A 8 -8.66 -4.77 -5.35
C ARG A 8 -7.40 -4.52 -4.54
N ALA A 9 -6.79 -3.35 -4.72
CA ALA A 9 -5.64 -2.93 -3.92
C ALA A 9 -6.03 -2.73 -2.45
N GLU A 10 -7.15 -2.04 -2.17
CA GLU A 10 -7.67 -1.83 -0.81
C GLU A 10 -7.98 -3.17 -0.11
N ALA A 11 -8.63 -4.09 -0.83
CA ALA A 11 -8.93 -5.42 -0.32
C ALA A 11 -7.67 -6.25 -0.05
N PHE A 12 -6.64 -6.12 -0.89
CA PHE A 12 -5.36 -6.79 -0.72
C PHE A 12 -4.61 -6.26 0.51
N VAL A 13 -4.40 -4.94 0.59
CA VAL A 13 -3.66 -4.35 1.72
C VAL A 13 -4.38 -4.53 3.05
N SER A 14 -5.73 -4.57 3.05
CA SER A 14 -6.50 -4.85 4.26
C SER A 14 -6.21 -6.23 4.88
N GLN A 15 -5.70 -7.20 4.12
CA GLN A 15 -5.29 -8.52 4.64
C GLN A 15 -4.02 -8.43 5.51
N TYR A 16 -3.22 -7.38 5.34
CA TYR A 16 -2.01 -7.14 6.13
C TYR A 16 -2.28 -6.37 7.42
N GLY A 17 -3.54 -5.92 7.63
CA GLY A 17 -3.99 -4.94 8.62
C GLY A 17 -3.82 -5.28 10.10
N SER A 18 -2.90 -6.17 10.48
CA SER A 18 -2.50 -6.40 11.87
C SER A 18 -1.05 -6.89 12.02
N ARG A 19 -0.28 -7.00 10.92
CA ARG A 19 1.10 -7.49 11.00
C ARG A 19 2.06 -6.33 11.27
N HIS A 20 2.85 -6.44 12.34
CA HIS A 20 3.94 -5.51 12.68
C HIS A 20 5.15 -5.62 11.72
N GLN A 21 4.99 -6.24 10.56
CA GLN A 21 6.07 -6.38 9.57
C GLN A 21 6.35 -5.04 8.91
N ARG A 22 7.64 -4.74 8.76
CA ARG A 22 8.10 -3.51 8.13
C ARG A 22 7.76 -3.56 6.64
N LEU A 23 7.33 -2.42 6.11
CA LEU A 23 6.98 -2.31 4.70
C LEU A 23 8.14 -2.75 3.81
N ASN A 24 9.37 -2.34 4.13
CA ASN A 24 10.55 -2.65 3.32
C ASN A 24 10.81 -4.15 3.15
N GLU A 25 10.50 -4.95 4.19
CA GLU A 25 10.69 -6.40 4.15
C GLU A 25 9.66 -7.05 3.22
N LEU A 26 8.40 -6.58 3.28
CA LEU A 26 7.32 -7.14 2.46
C LEU A 26 7.33 -6.64 1.03
N TYR A 27 7.75 -5.39 0.82
CA TYR A 27 7.66 -4.72 -0.48
C TYR A 27 8.54 -5.41 -1.52
N HIS A 28 9.75 -5.84 -1.15
CA HIS A 28 10.66 -6.52 -2.08
C HIS A 28 10.24 -7.96 -2.40
N ASP A 29 9.53 -8.62 -1.48
CA ASP A 29 9.15 -10.03 -1.62
C ASP A 29 7.81 -10.22 -2.35
N ASP A 30 6.96 -9.19 -2.42
CA ASP A 30 5.57 -9.31 -2.90
C ASP A 30 5.24 -8.30 -4.01
N GLU A 31 5.27 -8.75 -5.26
CA GLU A 31 4.92 -7.93 -6.44
C GLU A 31 3.46 -7.43 -6.40
N MET A 32 2.54 -8.18 -5.80
CA MET A 32 1.15 -7.75 -5.66
C MET A 32 1.03 -6.59 -4.66
N LEU A 33 1.84 -6.60 -3.61
CA LEU A 33 1.93 -5.50 -2.65
C LEU A 33 2.48 -4.24 -3.32
N GLN A 34 3.52 -4.36 -4.16
CA GLN A 34 4.05 -3.22 -4.91
C GLN A 34 2.98 -2.59 -5.81
N ALA A 35 2.27 -3.43 -6.57
CA ALA A 35 1.16 -2.97 -7.41
C ALA A 35 0.04 -2.32 -6.59
N ALA A 36 -0.26 -2.85 -5.39
CA ALA A 36 -1.29 -2.31 -4.52
C ALA A 36 -0.92 -0.93 -4.02
N LEU A 37 0.31 -0.77 -3.53
CA LEU A 37 0.80 0.50 -3.01
C LEU A 37 0.91 1.55 -4.11
N GLN A 38 1.41 1.21 -5.30
CA GLN A 38 1.42 2.12 -6.45
C GLN A 38 0.01 2.52 -6.91
N THR A 39 -0.98 1.64 -6.75
CA THR A 39 -2.38 1.94 -7.10
C THR A 39 -3.04 2.87 -6.06
N LEU A 40 -2.78 2.63 -4.77
CA LEU A 40 -3.37 3.41 -3.68
C LEU A 40 -2.66 4.75 -3.46
N PHE A 41 -1.37 4.79 -3.77
CA PHE A 41 -0.48 5.93 -3.61
C PHE A 41 0.30 6.13 -4.93
N PRO A 42 -0.22 6.93 -5.87
CA PRO A 42 0.46 7.16 -7.15
C PRO A 42 1.86 7.80 -6.98
N ASP A 43 2.06 8.58 -5.91
CA ASP A 43 3.35 9.16 -5.51
C ASP A 43 4.08 8.32 -4.44
N PHE A 44 3.87 7.00 -4.44
CA PHE A 44 4.52 6.11 -3.47
C PHE A 44 6.04 6.08 -3.68
N GLU A 45 6.79 6.39 -2.61
CA GLU A 45 8.24 6.26 -2.58
C GLU A 45 8.64 5.39 -1.39
N LEU A 46 9.19 4.20 -1.67
CA LEU A 46 9.55 3.23 -0.64
C LEU A 46 10.45 3.85 0.44
N GLU A 47 11.44 4.67 0.06
CA GLU A 47 12.36 5.30 1.01
C GLU A 47 11.66 6.14 2.08
N LYS A 48 10.55 6.80 1.74
CA LYS A 48 9.75 7.60 2.70
C LYS A 48 8.98 6.72 3.69
N TYR A 49 8.61 5.51 3.28
CA TYR A 49 7.72 4.62 4.04
C TYR A 49 8.40 3.35 4.57
N ALA A 50 9.66 3.11 4.24
CA ALA A 50 10.41 1.87 4.55
C ALA A 50 10.48 1.57 6.05
N HIS A 51 10.46 2.60 6.89
CA HIS A 51 10.53 2.49 8.34
C HIS A 51 9.17 2.20 9.01
N TYR A 52 8.06 2.40 8.30
CA TYR A 52 6.73 2.19 8.82
C TYR A 52 6.32 0.72 8.70
N ALA A 53 5.48 0.26 9.62
CA ALA A 53 4.74 -0.97 9.41
C ALA A 53 3.73 -0.77 8.28
N LEU A 54 3.47 -1.82 7.49
CA LEU A 54 2.49 -1.76 6.40
C LEU A 54 1.10 -1.31 6.91
N GLY A 55 0.71 -1.74 8.11
CA GLY A 55 -0.53 -1.30 8.76
C GLY A 55 -0.58 0.22 9.03
N GLU A 56 0.55 0.85 9.35
CA GLU A 56 0.64 2.31 9.57
C GLU A 56 0.51 3.07 8.25
N VAL A 57 1.15 2.57 7.18
CA VAL A 57 1.03 3.15 5.85
C VAL A 57 -0.41 3.10 5.36
N ILE A 58 -1.11 1.97 5.57
CA ILE A 58 -2.53 1.85 5.24
C ILE A 58 -3.39 2.77 6.12
N ALA A 59 -3.05 2.96 7.39
CA ALA A 59 -3.76 3.88 8.27
C ALA A 59 -3.62 5.34 7.80
N LEU A 60 -2.43 5.73 7.31
CA LEU A 60 -2.21 7.04 6.69
C LEU A 60 -3.10 7.24 5.46
N TYR A 61 -3.26 6.21 4.63
CA TYR A 61 -4.21 6.24 3.51
C TYR A 61 -5.66 6.41 3.96
N LYS A 62 -6.12 5.60 4.92
CA LYS A 62 -7.51 5.68 5.41
C LYS A 62 -7.83 7.01 6.11
N GLY A 63 -6.83 7.63 6.73
CA GLY A 63 -6.95 8.95 7.35
C GLY A 63 -6.92 10.11 6.37
N ASN A 64 -6.38 9.90 5.16
CA ASN A 64 -6.30 10.90 4.12
C ASN A 64 -6.53 10.26 2.73
N PRO A 65 -7.74 9.73 2.47
CA PRO A 65 -8.03 9.10 1.20
C PRO A 65 -7.85 10.16 0.11
N LEU A 66 -6.86 9.96 -0.76
CA LEU A 66 -6.72 10.79 -1.95
C LEU A 66 -8.07 10.79 -2.68
N PRO A 67 -8.55 11.94 -3.18
CA PRO A 67 -9.75 11.96 -3.99
C PRO A 67 -9.51 11.05 -5.19
N LEU A 68 -10.19 9.89 -5.17
CA LEU A 68 -10.25 8.95 -6.28
C LEU A 68 -11.05 9.64 -7.39
N THR A 69 -10.41 10.48 -8.17
CA THR A 69 -11.04 11.21 -9.28
C THR A 69 -10.18 11.07 -10.53
N PRO A 70 -10.80 11.04 -11.72
CA PRO A 70 -11.63 9.95 -12.25
C PRO A 70 -10.94 9.20 -13.40
#